data_AF-A0A642UZ97-F1
#
_entry.id   AF-A0A642UZ97-F1
#
_cell.length_a   1.000
_cell.length_b   1.000
_cell.length_c   1.000
_cell.angle_alpha   90.00
_cell.angle_beta   90.00
_cell.angle_gamma   90.00
#
_symmetry.space_group_name_H-M   'P 1'
#
loop_
_entity.id
_entity.type
_entity.pdbx_description
1 polymer ?
#
loop_
_entity_poly.entity_id
_entity_poly.type
_entity_poly.pdbx_seq_one_letter_code
_entity_poly.pdbx_strand_id
1 'polypeptide(L)'
;MDPLRNQRFHMKPEQRLEAFSLTAGIIGGMTGFYEGVKMSSLRFLTENGHRLPQNVGGWYFYHKKKNYVMILSGVKQAFKVGTKYTLAVGTFFGLEATLDRARGSVDCLNTSAAAAICSASYAIFNRMRGSQIRKFTIRGGVMGLCLGFAQDFLIYARGGDVWYLESMGVKHPQVAQASPSADAPVSIRAPPA
;
A
#
# COMPACT_ATOMS: atom_id res chain seq x y z
N MET A 1 3.76 -0.98 -29.98
CA MET A 1 4.65 -0.69 -28.84
C MET A 1 3.78 -0.60 -27.60
N ASP A 2 4.10 -1.33 -26.53
CA ASP A 2 3.26 -1.35 -25.33
C ASP A 2 3.21 0.03 -24.66
N PRO A 3 2.04 0.70 -24.60
CA PRO A 3 1.91 2.05 -24.06
C PRO A 3 2.13 2.12 -22.53
N LEU A 4 2.24 0.96 -21.87
CA LEU A 4 2.38 0.81 -20.42
C LEU A 4 3.82 0.51 -19.98
N ARG A 5 4.77 0.36 -20.92
CA ARG A 5 6.14 -0.11 -20.64
C ARG A 5 6.88 0.75 -19.61
N ASN A 6 6.68 2.06 -19.66
CA ASN A 6 7.32 3.02 -18.75
C ASN A 6 6.47 3.31 -17.50
N GLN A 7 5.30 2.67 -17.37
CA GLN A 7 4.44 2.83 -16.20
C GLN A 7 4.84 1.85 -15.08
N ARG A 8 4.86 2.39 -13.86
CA ARG A 8 5.10 1.61 -12.63
C ARG A 8 4.07 0.50 -12.53
N PHE A 9 4.54 -0.73 -12.33
CA PHE A 9 3.71 -1.93 -12.21
C PHE A 9 2.82 -2.27 -13.43
N HIS A 10 3.08 -1.72 -14.62
CA HIS A 10 2.28 -1.94 -15.85
C HIS A 10 0.79 -1.56 -15.70
N MET A 11 0.45 -0.71 -14.73
CA MET A 11 -0.92 -0.27 -14.48
C MET A 11 -1.03 1.24 -14.61
N LYS A 12 -2.20 1.71 -15.04
CA LYS A 12 -2.50 3.14 -15.06
C LYS A 12 -2.42 3.71 -13.64
N PRO A 13 -1.97 4.98 -13.47
CA PRO A 13 -1.85 5.61 -12.15
C PRO A 13 -3.13 5.55 -11.31
N GLU A 14 -4.30 5.63 -11.94
CA GLU A 14 -5.61 5.59 -11.27
C GLU A 14 -5.93 4.20 -10.70
N GLN A 15 -5.76 3.15 -11.50
CA GLN A 15 -5.95 1.76 -11.08
C GLN A 15 -4.99 1.37 -9.96
N ARG A 16 -3.76 1.89 -10.02
CA ARG A 16 -2.75 1.69 -8.97
C ARG A 16 -3.19 2.31 -7.66
N LEU A 17 -3.67 3.55 -7.69
CA LEU A 17 -4.12 4.26 -6.50
C LEU A 17 -5.25 3.48 -5.79
N GLU A 18 -6.23 3.01 -6.55
CA GLU A 18 -7.37 2.26 -6.01
C GLU A 18 -6.93 0.92 -5.42
N ALA A 19 -6.19 0.12 -6.18
CA ALA A 19 -5.77 -1.22 -5.76
C ALA A 19 -4.89 -1.19 -4.50
N PHE A 20 -3.89 -0.31 -4.46
CA PHE A 20 -2.99 -0.22 -3.31
C PHE A 20 -3.67 0.41 -2.09
N SER A 21 -4.56 1.39 -2.27
CA SER A 21 -5.28 2.01 -1.15
C SER A 21 -6.28 1.04 -0.50
N LEU A 22 -6.96 0.23 -1.30
CA LEU A 22 -7.85 -0.84 -0.81
C LEU A 22 -7.05 -1.91 -0.05
N THR A 23 -5.98 -2.41 -0.66
CA THR A 23 -5.13 -3.46 -0.08
C THR A 23 -4.50 -2.98 1.23
N ALA A 24 -4.01 -1.74 1.27
CA ALA A 24 -3.48 -1.13 2.48
C ALA A 24 -4.54 -0.97 3.57
N GLY A 25 -5.77 -0.62 3.21
CA GLY A 25 -6.90 -0.54 4.13
C GLY A 25 -7.24 -1.88 4.76
N ILE A 26 -7.25 -2.95 3.96
CA ILE A 26 -7.49 -4.32 4.42
C ILE A 26 -6.38 -4.77 5.39
N ILE A 27 -5.11 -4.59 5.01
CA ILE A 27 -3.97 -4.96 5.86
C ILE A 27 -3.94 -4.14 7.15
N GLY A 28 -4.18 -2.83 7.05
CA GLY A 28 -4.28 -1.93 8.20
C GLY A 28 -5.46 -2.30 9.11
N GLY A 29 -6.59 -2.68 8.53
CA GLY A 29 -7.76 -3.16 9.25
C GLY A 29 -7.50 -4.45 10.02
N MET A 30 -6.87 -5.45 9.39
CA MET A 30 -6.47 -6.70 10.06
C MET A 30 -5.48 -6.45 11.20
N THR A 31 -4.48 -5.59 10.96
CA THR A 31 -3.49 -5.22 11.99
C THR A 31 -4.15 -4.53 13.17
N GLY A 32 -5.02 -3.54 12.89
CA GLY A 32 -5.79 -2.84 13.92
C GLY A 32 -6.75 -3.75 14.68
N PHE A 33 -7.39 -4.70 14.00
CA PHE A 33 -8.25 -5.71 14.63
C PHE A 33 -7.46 -6.55 15.63
N TYR A 34 -6.31 -7.09 15.22
CA TYR A 34 -5.47 -7.93 16.07
C TYR A 34 -4.98 -7.18 17.31
N GLU A 35 -4.50 -5.95 17.14
CA GLU A 35 -4.09 -5.09 18.26
C GLU A 35 -5.26 -4.77 19.21
N GLY A 36 -6.43 -4.46 18.66
CA GLY A 36 -7.64 -4.16 19.43
C GLY A 36 -8.12 -5.35 20.27
N VAL A 37 -8.12 -6.55 19.68
CA VAL A 37 -8.46 -7.81 20.39
C VAL A 37 -7.45 -8.09 21.49
N LYS A 38 -6.14 -7.97 21.21
CA LYS A 38 -5.09 -8.23 22.21
C LYS A 38 -5.20 -7.27 23.40
N MET A 39 -5.36 -5.97 23.15
CA MET A 39 -5.43 -4.96 24.19
C MET A 39 -6.68 -5.11 25.06
N SER A 40 -7.84 -5.35 24.46
CA SER A 40 -9.10 -5.55 25.18
C SER A 40 -9.13 -6.85 25.97
N SER A 41 -8.51 -7.92 25.45
CA SER A 41 -8.37 -9.18 26.17
C SER A 41 -7.58 -8.99 27.46
N LEU A 42 -6.42 -8.33 27.38
CA LEU A 42 -5.59 -8.02 28.54
C LEU A 42 -6.35 -7.13 29.54
N ARG A 43 -7.01 -6.08 29.06
CA ARG A 43 -7.82 -5.20 29.90
C ARG A 43 -8.94 -5.96 30.61
N PHE A 44 -9.67 -6.83 29.90
CA PHE A 44 -10.75 -7.63 30.48
C PHE A 44 -10.24 -8.59 31.57
N LEU A 45 -9.06 -9.18 31.36
CA LEU A 45 -8.41 -10.04 32.34
C LEU A 45 -8.04 -9.27 33.60
N THR A 46 -7.49 -8.06 33.46
CA THR A 46 -7.16 -7.20 34.61
C THR A 46 -8.42 -6.77 35.36
N GLU A 47 -9.47 -6.35 34.64
CA GLU A 47 -10.74 -5.90 35.24
C GLU A 47 -11.48 -7.05 35.96
N ASN A 48 -11.42 -8.28 35.43
CA ASN A 48 -12.17 -9.42 35.96
C ASN A 48 -11.28 -10.45 36.68
N GLY A 49 -10.01 -10.13 36.97
CA GLY A 49 -9.12 -11.04 37.68
C GLY A 49 -9.64 -11.47 39.05
N HIS A 50 -10.46 -10.62 39.69
CA HIS A 50 -11.13 -10.90 40.95
C HIS A 50 -12.47 -11.65 40.82
N ARG A 51 -13.01 -11.82 39.60
CA ARG A 51 -14.31 -12.47 39.32
C ARG A 51 -14.14 -13.68 38.42
N LEU A 52 -13.34 -14.63 38.86
CA LEU A 52 -13.13 -15.89 38.17
C LEU A 52 -14.40 -16.76 38.29
N PRO A 53 -14.85 -17.42 37.21
CA PRO A 53 -16.04 -18.26 37.26
C PRO A 53 -15.80 -19.50 38.12
N GLN A 54 -16.67 -19.73 39.12
CA GLN A 54 -16.64 -20.95 39.95
C GLN A 54 -17.64 -22.03 39.50
N ASN A 55 -18.66 -21.64 38.74
CA ASN A 55 -19.71 -22.53 38.22
C ASN A 55 -19.64 -22.65 36.70
N VAL A 56 -20.08 -23.79 36.15
CA VAL A 56 -20.09 -24.06 34.69
C VAL A 56 -20.91 -23.02 33.92
N GLY A 57 -22.07 -22.59 34.43
CA GLY A 57 -22.88 -21.54 33.82
C GLY A 57 -22.18 -20.17 33.83
N GLY A 58 -21.49 -19.83 34.93
CA GLY A 58 -20.69 -18.61 35.03
C GLY A 58 -19.51 -18.59 34.05
N TRP A 59 -18.89 -19.74 33.81
CA TRP A 59 -17.81 -19.88 32.83
C TRP A 59 -18.27 -19.53 31.41
N TYR A 60 -19.47 -19.98 31.00
CA TYR A 60 -20.03 -19.65 29.69
C TYR A 60 -20.29 -18.15 29.53
N PHE A 61 -20.97 -17.51 30.50
CA PHE A 61 -21.24 -16.08 30.43
C PHE A 61 -19.98 -15.22 30.48
N TYR A 62 -18.97 -15.65 31.24
CA TYR A 62 -17.67 -15.01 31.27
C TYR A 62 -17.01 -14.97 29.90
N HIS A 63 -16.90 -16.13 29.22
CA HIS A 63 -16.27 -16.22 27.91
C HIS A 63 -17.10 -15.54 26.81
N LYS A 64 -18.43 -15.63 26.87
CA LYS A 64 -19.32 -14.91 25.96
C LYS A 64 -19.11 -13.40 26.06
N LYS A 65 -19.07 -12.86 27.28
CA LYS A 65 -18.81 -11.43 27.51
C LYS A 65 -17.41 -11.02 27.08
N LYS A 66 -16.39 -11.84 27.38
CA LYS A 66 -15.00 -11.61 26.96
C LYS A 66 -14.91 -11.51 25.43
N ASN A 67 -15.46 -12.48 24.71
CA ASN A 67 -15.45 -12.51 23.25
C ASN A 67 -16.19 -11.31 22.65
N TYR A 68 -17.32 -10.91 23.23
CA TYR A 68 -18.06 -9.73 22.78
C TYR A 68 -17.24 -8.45 22.90
N VAL A 69 -16.61 -8.20 24.05
CA VAL A 69 -15.78 -7.00 24.29
C VAL A 69 -14.55 -7.00 23.37
N MET A 70 -13.93 -8.17 23.17
CA MET A 70 -12.79 -8.32 22.27
C MET A 70 -13.14 -8.01 20.81
N ILE A 71 -14.23 -8.57 20.30
CA ILE A 71 -14.66 -8.35 18.92
C ILE A 71 -15.06 -6.89 18.71
N LEU A 72 -15.84 -6.31 19.62
CA LEU A 72 -16.31 -4.92 19.49
C LEU A 72 -15.14 -3.92 19.44
N SER A 73 -14.16 -4.09 20.32
CA SER A 73 -12.97 -3.24 20.35
C SER A 73 -12.05 -3.51 19.15
N GLY A 74 -11.91 -4.76 18.72
CA GLY A 74 -11.20 -5.15 17.50
C GLY A 74 -11.77 -4.46 16.27
N VAL A 75 -13.09 -4.54 16.06
CA VAL A 75 -13.77 -3.90 14.93
C VAL A 75 -13.60 -2.37 14.95
N LYS A 76 -13.78 -1.73 16.12
CA LYS A 76 -13.57 -0.29 16.26
C LYS A 76 -12.15 0.14 15.90
N GLN A 77 -11.15 -0.64 16.33
CA GLN A 77 -9.75 -0.37 16.04
C GLN A 77 -9.41 -0.66 14.56
N ALA A 78 -10.01 -1.70 13.97
CA ALA A 78 -9.86 -2.04 12.56
C ALA A 78 -10.30 -0.88 11.64
N PHE A 79 -11.47 -0.28 11.88
CA PHE A 79 -11.91 0.88 11.11
C PHE A 79 -10.99 2.08 11.29
N LYS A 80 -10.56 2.36 12.53
CA LYS A 80 -9.67 3.49 12.81
C LYS A 80 -8.31 3.36 12.12
N VAL A 81 -7.69 2.18 12.21
CA VAL A 81 -6.37 1.92 11.62
C VAL A 81 -6.48 1.72 10.11
N GLY A 82 -7.48 1.00 9.63
CA GLY A 82 -7.74 0.79 8.20
C GLY A 82 -7.90 2.10 7.45
N THR A 83 -8.77 3.00 7.90
CA THR A 83 -8.96 4.33 7.28
C THR A 83 -7.66 5.14 7.27
N LYS A 84 -6.89 5.09 8.36
CA LYS A 84 -5.59 5.78 8.44
C LYS A 84 -4.60 5.25 7.39
N TYR A 85 -4.55 3.94 7.19
CA TYR A 85 -3.66 3.31 6.21
C TYR A 85 -4.10 3.63 4.78
N THR A 86 -5.39 3.52 4.46
CA THR A 86 -5.94 3.88 3.15
C THR A 86 -5.63 5.35 2.80
N LEU A 87 -5.84 6.28 3.73
CA LEU A 87 -5.53 7.69 3.51
C LEU A 87 -4.04 7.95 3.34
N ALA A 88 -3.19 7.30 4.15
CA ALA A 88 -1.74 7.45 4.06
C ALA A 88 -1.19 6.93 2.73
N VAL A 89 -1.58 5.71 2.33
CA VAL A 89 -1.14 5.10 1.07
C VAL A 89 -1.73 5.83 -0.14
N GLY A 90 -3.00 6.22 -0.09
CA GLY A 90 -3.63 7.01 -1.15
C GLY A 90 -2.96 8.36 -1.35
N THR A 91 -2.63 9.06 -0.26
CA THR A 91 -1.91 10.34 -0.34
C THR A 91 -0.51 10.16 -0.91
N PHE A 92 0.19 9.08 -0.53
CA PHE A 92 1.52 8.77 -1.05
C PHE A 92 1.53 8.52 -2.56
N PHE A 93 0.69 7.62 -3.05
CA PHE A 93 0.61 7.33 -4.49
C PHE A 93 0.02 8.50 -5.28
N GLY A 94 -0.88 9.29 -4.69
CA GLY A 94 -1.39 10.52 -5.27
C GLY A 94 -0.29 11.56 -5.47
N LEU A 95 0.55 11.78 -4.46
CA LEU A 95 1.71 12.68 -4.55
C LEU A 95 2.78 12.18 -5.52
N GLU A 96 3.01 10.87 -5.59
CA GLU A 96 3.91 10.29 -6.58
C GLU A 96 3.40 10.56 -8.00
N ALA A 97 2.11 10.33 -8.26
CA ALA A 97 1.51 10.56 -9.57
C ALA A 97 1.50 12.04 -9.98
N THR A 98 1.33 12.97 -9.03
CA THR A 98 1.39 14.41 -9.33
C THR A 98 2.82 14.86 -9.62
N LEU A 99 3.82 14.36 -8.89
CA LEU A 99 5.23 14.65 -9.16
C LEU A 99 5.69 14.08 -10.50
N ASP A 100 5.26 12.86 -10.84
CA ASP A 100 5.55 12.24 -12.14
C ASP A 100 4.97 13.08 -13.29
N ARG A 101 3.73 13.57 -13.16
CA ARG A 101 3.12 14.46 -14.17
C ARG A 101 3.84 15.82 -14.28
N ALA A 102 4.30 16.36 -13.16
CA ALA A 102 4.97 17.67 -13.13
C ALA A 102 6.38 17.63 -13.74
N ARG A 103 7.11 16.52 -13.56
CA ARG A 103 8.49 16.36 -14.04
C ARG A 103 8.57 15.66 -15.41
N GLY A 104 7.55 14.90 -15.80
CA GLY A 104 7.52 14.16 -17.06
C GLY A 104 8.44 12.93 -17.10
N SER A 105 9.15 12.62 -16.00
CA SER A 105 9.99 11.45 -15.83
C SER A 105 9.51 10.60 -14.66
N VAL A 106 9.71 9.28 -14.76
CA VAL A 106 9.33 8.30 -13.73
C VAL A 106 10.61 7.76 -13.11
N ASP A 107 11.03 8.33 -11.97
CA ASP A 107 12.32 8.03 -11.33
C ASP A 107 12.20 7.78 -9.82
N CYS A 108 13.16 7.05 -9.25
CA CYS A 108 13.31 6.85 -7.80
C CYS A 108 13.35 8.15 -6.98
N LEU A 109 13.80 9.26 -7.57
CA LEU A 109 13.84 10.57 -6.92
C LEU A 109 12.43 11.13 -6.65
N ASN A 110 11.48 10.90 -7.56
CA ASN A 110 10.09 11.34 -7.37
C ASN A 110 9.45 10.56 -6.22
N THR A 111 9.68 9.24 -6.16
CA THR A 111 9.23 8.37 -5.07
C THR A 111 9.84 8.78 -3.73
N SER A 112 11.13 9.11 -3.72
CA SER A 112 11.84 9.59 -2.52
C SER A 112 11.29 10.93 -2.02
N ALA A 113 11.05 11.86 -2.94
CA ALA A 113 10.46 13.16 -2.63
C ALA A 113 9.02 13.02 -2.13
N ALA A 114 8.19 12.19 -2.76
CA ALA A 114 6.84 11.88 -2.30
C ALA A 114 6.87 11.30 -0.87
N ALA A 115 7.79 10.36 -0.59
CA ALA A 115 7.94 9.76 0.74
C ALA A 115 8.39 10.79 1.79
N ALA A 116 9.32 11.68 1.45
CA ALA A 116 9.77 12.76 2.32
C ALA A 116 8.65 13.75 2.63
N ILE A 117 7.84 14.12 1.62
CA ILE A 117 6.69 15.02 1.78
C ILE A 117 5.61 14.36 2.64
N CYS A 118 5.24 13.10 2.36
CA CYS A 118 4.27 12.36 3.17
C CYS A 118 4.70 12.24 4.63
N SER A 119 5.97 11.90 4.87
CA SER A 119 6.51 11.76 6.21
C SER A 119 6.59 13.10 6.96
N ALA A 120 7.01 14.17 6.29
CA ALA A 120 6.99 15.51 6.86
C ALA A 120 5.57 15.96 7.22
N SER A 121 4.62 15.83 6.30
CA SER A 121 3.20 16.16 6.52
C SER A 121 2.61 15.40 7.71
N TYR A 122 2.89 14.10 7.81
CA TYR A 122 2.45 13.29 8.93
C TYR A 122 3.09 13.73 10.26
N ALA A 123 4.39 14.05 10.28
CA ALA A 123 5.07 14.48 11.49
C ALA A 123 4.56 15.86 11.99
N ILE A 124 4.27 16.77 11.06
CA ILE A 124 3.67 18.08 11.36
C ILE A 124 2.26 17.92 11.91
N PHE A 125 1.43 17.06 11.29
CA PHE A 125 0.08 16.78 11.75
C PHE A 125 0.05 16.25 13.20
N ASN A 126 1.02 15.41 13.56
CA ASN A 126 1.16 14.87 14.91
C ASN A 126 1.93 15.81 15.88
N ARG A 127 2.21 17.06 15.49
CA ARG A 127 2.92 18.07 16.29
C ARG A 127 4.24 17.57 16.90
N MET A 128 5.02 16.83 16.11
CA MET A 128 6.33 16.33 16.55
C MET A 128 7.33 17.48 16.76
N ARG A 129 8.31 17.28 17.64
CA ARG A 129 9.38 18.26 17.87
C ARG A 129 10.25 18.40 16.61
N GLY A 130 10.78 19.60 16.31
CA GLY A 130 11.52 19.85 15.06
C GLY A 130 12.67 18.88 14.76
N SER A 131 13.39 18.42 15.79
CA SER A 131 14.44 17.41 15.65
C SER A 131 13.91 16.01 15.29
N GLN A 132 12.69 15.68 15.73
CA GLN A 132 12.00 14.43 15.37
C GLN A 132 11.46 14.51 13.94
N ILE A 133 10.90 15.66 13.52
CA ILE A 133 10.45 15.88 12.14
C ILE A 133 11.61 15.63 11.18
N ARG A 134 12.78 16.26 11.40
CA ARG A 134 13.95 16.08 10.53
C ARG A 134 14.35 14.61 10.40
N LYS A 135 14.46 13.90 11.52
CA LYS A 135 14.83 12.47 11.52
C LYS A 135 13.79 11.60 10.83
N PHE A 136 12.50 11.89 11.04
CA PHE A 136 11.40 11.16 10.45
C PHE A 136 11.33 11.37 8.94
N THR A 137 11.53 12.61 8.47
CA THR A 137 11.60 12.94 7.04
C THR A 137 12.79 12.29 6.35
N ILE A 138 13.98 12.32 6.95
CA ILE A 138 15.17 11.65 6.38
C ILE A 138 14.94 10.14 6.26
N ARG A 139 14.42 9.51 7.32
CA ARG A 139 14.11 8.07 7.30
C ARG A 139 13.02 7.73 6.27
N GLY A 140 12.00 8.57 6.15
CA GLY A 140 10.97 8.45 5.12
C GLY A 140 11.54 8.55 3.71
N GLY A 141 12.41 9.54 3.47
CA GLY A 141 13.11 9.71 2.19
C GLY A 141 13.99 8.52 1.84
N VAL A 142 14.77 7.98 2.79
CA VAL A 142 15.60 6.78 2.58
C VAL A 142 14.74 5.56 2.25
N MET A 143 13.62 5.36 2.95
CA MET A 143 12.68 4.29 2.63
C MET A 143 12.06 4.46 1.23
N GLY A 144 11.70 5.69 0.86
CA GLY A 144 11.22 6.02 -0.48
C GLY A 144 12.26 5.77 -1.56
N LEU A 145 13.54 6.01 -1.27
CA LEU A 145 14.65 5.76 -2.17
C LEU A 145 14.88 4.26 -2.39
N CYS A 146 14.84 3.45 -1.33
CA CYS A 146 14.89 1.98 -1.46
C CYS A 146 13.72 1.45 -2.30
N LEU A 147 12.52 1.98 -2.07
CA LEU A 147 11.32 1.59 -2.82
C LEU A 147 11.40 2.05 -4.28
N GLY A 148 11.92 3.25 -4.53
CA GLY A 148 12.18 3.78 -5.87
C GLY A 148 13.15 2.92 -6.65
N PHE A 149 14.27 2.51 -6.04
CA PHE A 149 15.21 1.58 -6.69
C PHE A 149 14.58 0.22 -7.00
N ALA A 150 13.74 -0.32 -6.11
CA ALA A 150 13.03 -1.56 -6.38
C ALA A 150 12.04 -1.40 -7.55
N GLN A 151 11.34 -0.28 -7.64
CA GLN A 151 10.44 0.01 -8.77
C GLN A 151 11.20 0.18 -10.08
N ASP A 152 12.32 0.90 -10.07
CA ASP A 152 13.13 1.15 -11.26
C ASP A 152 13.81 -0.13 -11.75
N PHE A 153 14.23 -1.02 -10.83
CA PHE A 153 14.70 -2.36 -11.17
C PHE A 153 13.63 -3.18 -11.90
N LEU A 154 12.37 -3.12 -11.44
CA LEU A 154 11.26 -3.79 -12.11
C LEU A 154 10.96 -3.17 -13.48
N ILE A 155 11.12 -1.86 -13.66
CA ILE A 155 10.97 -1.19 -14.97
C ILE A 155 12.09 -1.66 -15.91
N TYR A 156 13.33 -1.68 -15.43
CA TYR A 156 14.49 -2.12 -16.20
C TYR A 156 14.38 -3.60 -16.62
N ALA A 157 13.98 -4.50 -15.71
CA ALA A 157 13.78 -5.92 -16.00
C ALA A 157 12.71 -6.17 -17.08
N ARG A 158 11.79 -5.23 -17.29
CA ARG A 158 10.72 -5.29 -18.31
C ARG A 158 11.10 -4.56 -19.61
N GLY A 159 12.31 -4.01 -19.69
CA GLY A 159 12.79 -3.25 -20.85
C GLY A 159 12.19 -1.85 -20.96
N GLY A 160 11.71 -1.27 -19.85
CA GLY A 160 11.28 0.13 -19.79
C GLY A 160 12.45 1.10 -19.68
N ASP A 161 12.20 2.34 -20.08
CA ASP A 161 13.23 3.38 -20.15
C ASP A 161 13.30 4.10 -18.80
N VAL A 162 14.47 4.09 -18.17
CA VAL A 162 14.76 4.77 -16.91
C VAL A 162 15.85 5.81 -17.18
N TRP A 163 15.58 7.08 -16.88
CA TRP A 163 16.37 8.22 -17.33
C TRP A 163 17.87 8.10 -16.99
N TYR A 164 18.21 7.64 -15.78
CA TYR A 164 19.61 7.53 -15.36
C TYR A 164 20.33 6.30 -15.96
N LEU A 165 19.61 5.22 -16.28
CA LEU A 165 20.18 4.06 -16.95
C LEU A 165 20.45 4.35 -18.43
N GLU A 166 19.60 5.18 -19.05
CA GLU A 166 19.81 5.70 -20.40
C GLU A 166 21.03 6.64 -20.45
N SER A 167 21.14 7.56 -19.48
CA SER A 167 22.31 8.45 -19.32
C SER A 167 23.63 7.67 -19.11
N MET A 168 23.57 6.51 -18.46
CA MET A 168 24.72 5.61 -18.26
C MET A 168 24.98 4.65 -19.44
N GLY A 169 24.20 4.72 -20.52
CA GLY A 169 24.43 3.93 -21.75
C GLY A 169 24.20 2.42 -21.60
N VAL A 170 23.40 2.00 -20.62
CA VAL A 170 23.13 0.58 -20.37
C VAL A 170 22.21 0.02 -21.47
N LYS A 171 22.67 -0.99 -22.21
CA LYS A 171 21.87 -1.66 -23.25
C LYS A 171 20.58 -2.25 -22.64
N HIS A 172 19.46 -1.99 -23.30
CA HIS A 172 18.17 -2.56 -22.91
C HIS A 172 18.17 -4.09 -23.05
N PRO A 173 17.63 -4.83 -22.08
CA PRO A 173 17.32 -6.24 -22.30
C PRO A 173 16.31 -6.32 -23.47
N GLN A 174 16.71 -6.95 -24.57
CA GLN A 174 15.81 -7.24 -25.68
C GLN A 174 14.76 -8.24 -25.20
N VAL A 175 13.63 -7.75 -24.70
CA VAL A 175 12.46 -8.60 -24.53
C VAL A 175 12.03 -9.00 -25.93
N ALA A 176 12.20 -10.29 -26.25
CA ALA A 176 11.78 -10.87 -27.52
C ALA A 176 10.34 -10.45 -27.81
N GLN A 177 10.14 -9.77 -28.95
CA GLN A 177 8.82 -9.45 -29.47
C GLN A 177 8.09 -10.77 -29.76
N ALA A 178 7.27 -11.24 -28.82
CA ALA A 178 6.26 -12.24 -29.12
C ALA A 178 5.01 -11.52 -29.61
N SER A 179 4.99 -11.19 -30.90
CA SER A 179 3.76 -10.98 -31.65
C SER A 179 3.65 -12.12 -32.67
N PRO A 180 2.53 -12.83 -32.74
CA PRO A 180 1.81 -12.73 -34.01
C PRO A 180 0.28 -12.67 -33.85
N SER A 181 -0.31 -11.79 -34.67
CA SER A 181 -1.64 -11.86 -35.31
C SER A 181 -2.90 -12.04 -34.44
N ALA A 182 -3.65 -10.95 -34.28
CA ALA A 182 -5.10 -10.99 -34.10
C ALA A 182 -5.84 -9.89 -34.90
N ASP A 183 -5.28 -9.47 -36.03
CA ASP A 183 -6.05 -8.88 -37.13
C ASP A 183 -6.38 -10.01 -38.12
N ALA A 184 -7.43 -10.76 -37.83
CA ALA A 184 -8.09 -11.60 -38.82
C ALA A 184 -9.46 -10.99 -39.09
N PRO A 185 -9.81 -10.61 -40.33
CA PRO A 185 -11.19 -10.24 -40.64
C PRO A 185 -12.06 -11.48 -40.43
N VAL A 186 -13.04 -11.37 -39.53
CA VAL A 186 -14.09 -12.39 -39.34
C VAL A 186 -14.90 -12.48 -40.64
N SER A 187 -14.51 -13.41 -41.52
CA SER A 187 -15.32 -13.82 -42.66
C SER A 187 -16.48 -14.66 -42.14
N ILE A 188 -17.64 -14.03 -41.96
CA ILE A 188 -18.90 -14.73 -41.72
C ILE A 188 -19.31 -15.36 -43.05
N ARG A 189 -18.98 -16.65 -43.25
CA ARG A 189 -19.58 -17.46 -44.30
C ARG A 189 -20.85 -18.08 -43.74
N ALA A 190 -22.01 -17.63 -44.22
CA ALA A 190 -23.30 -18.23 -43.89
C ALA A 190 -23.39 -19.68 -44.43
N PRO A 191 -24.07 -20.61 -43.73
CA PRO A 191 -24.29 -21.95 -44.24
C PRO A 191 -25.33 -21.97 -45.38
N PRO A 192 -25.14 -22.79 -46.43
CA PRO A 192 -26.17 -22.98 -47.45
C PRO A 192 -27.32 -23.84 -46.89
N ALA A 193 -28.55 -23.49 -47.30
CA ALA A 193 -29.75 -24.31 -47.15
C ALA A 193 -29.82 -25.39 -48.23
#